data_AF-A0A7Y8HWS9-F1
#
_entry.id   AF-A0A7Y8HWS9-F1
#
_cell.length_a   1.000
_cell.length_b   1.000
_cell.length_c   1.000
_cell.angle_alpha   90.00
_cell.angle_beta   90.00
_cell.angle_gamma   90.00
#
_symmetry.space_group_name_H-M   'P 1'
#
loop_
_entity.id
_entity.type
_entity.pdbx_description
1 polymer ?
#
loop_
_entity_poly.entity_id
_entity_poly.type
_entity_poly.pdbx_seq_one_letter_code
_entity_poly.pdbx_strand_id
1 'polypeptide(L)'
;MVERIGKEEGRLLAQDEFIRAMDELKAAKVLHESGFYYKSIASAYYAVYHSAKAALLMKGVVPQSHEGVERMFSLYYVKTKDVEIDIGKIIGRLMKLREEADYYPETSFTPDESNEAIEKAEIFVTKIKDIF
;
A
#
# COMPACT_ATOMS: atom_id res chain seq x y z
N MET A 1 -18.43 -7.71 -10.43
CA MET A 1 -18.96 -6.34 -10.62
C MET A 1 -18.07 -5.40 -9.81
N VAL A 2 -17.69 -4.22 -10.30
CA VAL A 2 -16.94 -3.25 -9.50
C VAL A 2 -17.96 -2.45 -8.70
N GLU A 3 -17.93 -2.55 -7.37
CA GLU A 3 -18.79 -1.74 -6.53
C GLU A 3 -18.40 -0.26 -6.63
N ARG A 4 -19.43 0.57 -6.68
CA ARG A 4 -19.32 2.02 -6.83
C ARG A 4 -20.04 2.70 -5.69
N ILE A 5 -19.43 3.72 -5.13
CA ILE A 5 -19.97 4.52 -4.03
C ILE A 5 -20.07 6.00 -4.43
N GLY A 6 -20.85 6.77 -3.67
CA GLY A 6 -21.00 8.20 -3.87
C GLY A 6 -19.68 8.95 -3.66
N LYS A 7 -19.52 10.14 -4.28
CA LYS A 7 -18.29 10.93 -4.17
C LYS A 7 -17.99 11.39 -2.74
N GLU A 8 -19.01 11.77 -1.98
CA GLU A 8 -18.86 12.23 -0.60
C GLU A 8 -18.47 11.09 0.34
N GLU A 9 -19.17 9.96 0.25
CA GLU A 9 -18.85 8.72 0.96
C GLU A 9 -17.43 8.23 0.64
N GLY A 10 -17.06 8.21 -0.65
CA GLY A 10 -15.72 7.80 -1.09
C GLY A 10 -14.62 8.70 -0.54
N ARG A 11 -14.87 10.01 -0.40
CA ARG A 11 -13.90 10.93 0.21
C ARG A 11 -13.69 10.65 1.69
N LEU A 12 -14.75 10.40 2.45
CA LEU A 12 -14.64 10.09 3.88
C LEU A 12 -13.87 8.80 4.11
N LEU A 13 -14.26 7.72 3.41
CA LEU A 13 -13.56 6.44 3.50
C LEU A 13 -12.10 6.53 3.04
N ALA A 14 -11.81 7.34 2.01
CA ALA A 14 -10.46 7.58 1.56
C ALA A 14 -9.60 8.29 2.62
N GLN A 15 -10.16 9.22 3.39
CA GLN A 15 -9.44 9.88 4.49
C GLN A 15 -9.06 8.88 5.58
N ASP A 16 -10.00 8.04 6.00
CA ASP A 16 -9.75 7.01 7.03
C ASP A 16 -8.68 6.01 6.57
N GLU A 17 -8.76 5.53 5.32
CA GLU A 17 -7.77 4.64 4.72
C GLU A 17 -6.39 5.32 4.62
N PHE A 18 -6.33 6.61 4.27
CA PHE A 18 -5.06 7.31 4.17
C PHE A 18 -4.42 7.58 5.55
N ILE A 19 -5.22 7.87 6.58
CA ILE A 19 -4.74 7.94 7.97
C ILE A 19 -4.13 6.60 8.37
N ARG A 20 -4.84 5.49 8.09
CA ARG A 20 -4.33 4.15 8.37
C ARG A 20 -3.02 3.86 7.64
N ALA A 21 -2.89 4.30 6.38
CA ALA A 21 -1.66 4.16 5.62
C ALA A 21 -0.46 4.85 6.28
N MET A 22 -0.67 6.07 6.82
CA MET A 22 0.38 6.80 7.54
C MET A 22 0.77 6.12 8.85
N ASP A 23 -0.21 5.59 9.59
CA ASP A 23 0.05 4.84 10.83
C ASP A 23 0.87 3.57 10.56
N GLU A 24 0.54 2.82 9.51
CA GLU A 24 1.30 1.62 9.11
C GLU A 24 2.72 1.98 8.66
N LEU A 25 2.90 3.09 7.94
CA LEU A 25 4.25 3.56 7.55
C LEU A 25 5.09 3.95 8.78
N LYS A 26 4.47 4.61 9.75
CA LYS A 26 5.12 4.90 11.04
C LYS A 26 5.47 3.62 11.79
N ALA A 27 4.55 2.65 11.84
CA ALA A 27 4.78 1.36 12.48
C ALA A 27 5.95 0.61 11.81
N ALA A 28 6.01 0.61 10.48
CA ALA A 28 7.10 -0.04 9.73
C ALA A 28 8.49 0.46 10.18
N LYS A 29 8.64 1.77 10.37
CA LYS A 29 9.88 2.39 10.85
C LYS A 29 10.22 1.97 12.28
N VAL A 30 9.26 2.07 13.20
CA VAL A 30 9.46 1.67 14.60
C VAL A 30 9.84 0.19 14.72
N LEU A 31 9.20 -0.67 13.92
CA LEU A 31 9.48 -2.11 13.88
C LEU A 31 10.87 -2.38 13.32
N HIS A 32 11.30 -1.66 12.29
CA HIS A 32 12.64 -1.75 11.73
C HIS A 32 13.70 -1.38 12.78
N GLU A 33 13.54 -0.23 13.43
CA GLU A 33 14.45 0.23 14.50
C GLU A 33 14.55 -0.77 15.67
N SER A 34 13.46 -1.51 15.92
CA SER A 34 13.38 -2.53 16.97
C SER A 34 13.86 -3.92 16.53
N GLY A 35 14.33 -4.07 15.28
CA GLY A 35 14.82 -5.34 14.74
C GLY A 35 13.74 -6.34 14.28
N PHE A 36 12.47 -5.93 14.26
CA PHE A 36 11.35 -6.76 13.80
C PHE A 36 11.15 -6.64 12.28
N TYR A 37 12.16 -7.03 11.50
CA TYR A 37 12.23 -6.77 10.05
C TYR A 37 11.07 -7.38 9.25
N TYR A 38 10.70 -8.64 9.50
CA TYR A 38 9.55 -9.27 8.84
C TYR A 38 8.26 -8.47 9.08
N LYS A 39 8.05 -8.00 10.31
CA LYS A 39 6.85 -7.23 10.67
C LYS A 39 6.88 -5.82 10.10
N SER A 40 8.06 -5.22 10.04
CA SER A 40 8.29 -3.93 9.36
C SER A 40 7.89 -4.01 7.88
N ILE A 41 8.32 -5.06 7.17
CA ILE A 41 7.97 -5.32 5.77
C ILE A 41 6.45 -5.48 5.62
N ALA A 42 5.81 -6.25 6.50
CA ALA A 42 4.35 -6.40 6.48
C ALA A 42 3.64 -5.05 6.65
N SER A 43 4.06 -4.21 7.61
CA SER A 43 3.50 -2.86 7.79
C SER A 43 3.81 -1.92 6.62
N ALA A 44 4.99 -2.00 6.00
CA ALA A 44 5.31 -1.23 4.79
C ALA A 44 4.36 -1.59 3.63
N TYR A 45 4.04 -2.88 3.46
CA TYR A 45 3.01 -3.30 2.52
C TYR A 45 1.63 -2.73 2.87
N TYR A 46 1.21 -2.80 4.13
CA TYR A 46 -0.11 -2.28 4.51
C TYR A 46 -0.22 -0.77 4.31
N ALA A 47 0.86 0.00 4.47
CA ALA A 47 0.90 1.41 4.11
C ALA A 47 0.60 1.64 2.61
N VAL A 48 1.20 0.84 1.74
CA VAL A 48 0.93 0.87 0.28
C VAL A 48 -0.48 0.41 -0.05
N TYR A 49 -0.96 -0.66 0.59
CA TYR A 49 -2.31 -1.18 0.38
C TYR A 49 -3.38 -0.16 0.75
N HIS A 50 -3.30 0.44 1.94
CA HIS A 50 -4.27 1.41 2.43
C HIS A 50 -4.24 2.70 1.61
N SER A 51 -3.05 3.19 1.23
CA SER A 51 -2.95 4.37 0.35
C SER A 51 -3.50 4.11 -1.06
N ALA A 52 -3.22 2.96 -1.67
CA ALA A 52 -3.79 2.57 -2.96
C ALA A 52 -5.32 2.44 -2.89
N LYS A 53 -5.84 1.86 -1.80
CA LYS A 53 -7.29 1.75 -1.57
C LYS A 53 -7.93 3.12 -1.39
N ALA A 54 -7.30 4.02 -0.64
CA ALA A 54 -7.75 5.40 -0.48
C ALA A 54 -7.87 6.12 -1.84
N ALA A 55 -6.86 5.99 -2.70
CA ALA A 55 -6.88 6.55 -4.05
C ALA A 55 -8.04 5.97 -4.90
N LEU A 56 -8.32 4.68 -4.80
CA LEU A 56 -9.43 4.05 -5.51
C LEU A 56 -10.80 4.55 -5.03
N LEU A 57 -10.96 4.72 -3.72
CA LEU A 57 -12.18 5.24 -3.10
C LEU A 57 -12.48 6.68 -3.55
N MET A 58 -11.46 7.51 -3.76
CA MET A 58 -11.63 8.85 -4.36
C MET A 58 -12.20 8.81 -5.79
N LYS A 59 -11.98 7.72 -6.53
CA LYS A 59 -12.61 7.45 -7.84
C LYS A 59 -13.94 6.69 -7.72
N GLY A 60 -14.46 6.54 -6.49
CA GLY A 60 -15.65 5.75 -6.17
C GLY A 60 -15.50 4.27 -6.52
N VAL A 61 -14.28 3.73 -6.52
CA VAL A 61 -14.00 2.32 -6.80
C VAL A 61 -13.76 1.60 -5.47
N VAL A 62 -14.55 0.56 -5.18
CA VAL A 62 -14.41 -0.21 -3.93
C VAL A 62 -13.76 -1.57 -4.21
N PRO A 63 -12.46 -1.75 -3.89
CA PRO A 63 -11.79 -3.04 -3.97
C PRO A 63 -12.16 -3.91 -2.76
N GLN A 64 -12.32 -5.22 -3.00
CA GLN A 64 -12.78 -6.21 -2.02
C GLN A 64 -11.68 -7.19 -1.55
N SER A 65 -10.48 -7.12 -2.14
CA SER A 65 -9.34 -7.95 -1.77
C SER A 65 -8.00 -7.25 -2.05
N HIS A 66 -6.90 -7.83 -1.58
CA HIS A 66 -5.54 -7.37 -1.88
C HIS A 66 -5.24 -7.38 -3.38
N GLU A 67 -5.52 -8.49 -4.08
CA GLU A 67 -5.38 -8.55 -5.54
C GLU A 67 -6.34 -7.58 -6.24
N GLY A 68 -7.52 -7.35 -5.63
CA GLY A 68 -8.48 -6.36 -6.06
C GLY A 68 -7.89 -4.95 -6.08
N VAL A 69 -7.20 -4.55 -5.00
CA VAL A 69 -6.51 -3.25 -4.92
C VAL A 69 -5.45 -3.14 -6.01
N GLU A 70 -4.54 -4.11 -6.13
CA GLU A 70 -3.47 -4.06 -7.14
C GLU A 70 -4.03 -3.94 -8.57
N ARG A 71 -4.97 -4.81 -8.92
CA ARG A 71 -5.58 -4.85 -10.26
C ARG A 71 -6.33 -3.56 -10.58
N MET A 72 -7.12 -3.05 -9.62
CA MET A 72 -7.89 -1.84 -9.82
C MET A 72 -6.99 -0.61 -9.86
N PHE A 73 -5.96 -0.53 -9.03
CA PHE A 73 -5.00 0.56 -9.07
C PHE A 73 -4.28 0.63 -10.41
N SER A 74 -3.83 -0.53 -10.92
CA SER A 74 -3.26 -0.63 -12.27
C SER A 74 -4.21 -0.12 -13.35
N LEU A 75 -5.50 -0.49 -13.27
CA LEU A 75 -6.51 -0.08 -14.24
C LEU A 75 -6.83 1.42 -14.20
N TYR A 76 -6.97 2.01 -13.01
CA TYR A 76 -7.52 3.36 -12.83
C TYR A 76 -6.48 4.46 -12.63
N TYR A 77 -5.22 4.12 -12.37
CA TYR A 77 -4.13 5.08 -12.18
C TYR A 77 -2.94 4.83 -13.13
N VAL A 78 -2.51 3.58 -13.28
CA VAL A 78 -1.33 3.28 -14.11
C VAL A 78 -1.67 3.31 -15.60
N LYS A 79 -2.72 2.60 -16.02
CA LYS A 79 -3.15 2.57 -17.43
C LYS A 79 -3.65 3.93 -17.93
N THR A 80 -4.19 4.75 -17.03
CA THR A 80 -4.62 6.13 -17.33
C THR A 80 -3.46 7.12 -17.35
N LYS A 81 -2.24 6.69 -16.97
CA LYS A 81 -1.02 7.51 -16.85
C LYS A 81 -1.10 8.59 -15.77
N ASP A 82 -2.03 8.46 -14.82
CA ASP A 82 -2.07 9.31 -13.62
C ASP A 82 -0.91 8.98 -12.67
N VAL A 83 -0.43 7.73 -12.72
CA VAL A 83 0.70 7.21 -11.93
C VAL A 83 1.66 6.44 -12.84
N GLU A 84 2.96 6.61 -12.62
CA GLU A 84 4.01 5.92 -13.35
C GLU A 84 3.98 4.41 -13.09
N ILE A 85 4.33 3.62 -14.12
CA ILE A 85 4.28 2.17 -14.04
C ILE A 85 5.16 1.59 -12.91
N ASP A 86 6.31 2.22 -12.64
CA ASP A 86 7.23 1.75 -11.62
C ASP A 86 6.73 2.00 -10.20
N ILE A 87 5.92 3.06 -10.00
CA ILE A 87 5.17 3.26 -8.75
C ILE A 87 4.12 2.17 -8.60
N GLY A 88 3.36 1.87 -9.66
CA GLY A 88 2.36 0.80 -9.65
C GLY A 88 2.95 -0.58 -9.29
N LYS A 89 4.16 -0.88 -9.76
CA LYS A 89 4.86 -2.15 -9.46
C LYS A 89 5.22 -2.32 -7.98
N ILE A 90 5.25 -1.24 -7.18
CA ILE A 90 5.55 -1.32 -5.75
C ILE A 90 4.52 -2.17 -5.02
N ILE A 91 3.23 -2.07 -5.38
CA ILE A 91 2.14 -2.83 -4.75
C ILE A 91 2.42 -4.33 -4.83
N GLY A 92 2.61 -4.87 -6.04
CA GLY A 92 2.85 -6.30 -6.23
C GLY A 92 4.19 -6.78 -5.65
N ARG A 93 5.22 -5.92 -5.61
CA ARG A 93 6.50 -6.26 -4.97
C ARG A 93 6.34 -6.42 -3.46
N LEU A 94 5.76 -5.44 -2.78
CA LEU A 94 5.57 -5.49 -1.34
C LEU A 94 4.52 -6.53 -0.93
N MET A 95 3.53 -6.80 -1.78
CA MET A 95 2.55 -7.87 -1.54
C MET A 95 3.25 -9.23 -1.39
N LYS A 96 4.15 -9.57 -2.32
CA LYS A 96 4.92 -10.82 -2.27
C LYS A 96 5.82 -10.89 -1.04
N LEU A 97 6.55 -9.82 -0.75
CA LEU A 97 7.40 -9.75 0.45
C LEU A 97 6.57 -9.90 1.74
N ARG A 98 5.39 -9.31 1.80
CA ARG A 98 4.47 -9.49 2.94
C ARG A 98 3.95 -10.92 3.04
N GLU A 99 3.61 -11.57 1.92
CA GLU A 99 3.21 -12.98 1.94
C GLU A 99 4.33 -13.86 2.51
N GLU A 100 5.57 -13.63 2.09
CA GLU A 100 6.75 -14.29 2.65
C GLU A 100 6.89 -14.02 4.16
N ALA A 101 6.78 -12.76 4.57
CA ALA A 101 6.91 -12.34 5.97
C ALA A 101 5.79 -12.84 6.90
N ASP A 102 4.55 -12.88 6.45
CA ASP A 102 3.39 -13.25 7.28
C ASP A 102 3.19 -14.78 7.37
N TYR A 103 3.59 -15.54 6.35
CA TYR A 103 3.23 -16.97 6.25
C TYR A 103 4.40 -17.96 6.27
N TYR A 104 5.64 -17.51 6.09
CA TYR A 104 6.82 -18.39 6.00
C TYR A 104 7.81 -18.05 7.13
N PRO A 105 7.60 -18.55 8.35
CA PRO A 105 8.45 -18.24 9.52
C PRO A 105 9.91 -18.71 9.37
N GLU A 106 10.19 -19.61 8.43
CA GLU A 106 11.54 -20.03 8.05
C GLU A 106 12.30 -18.95 7.25
N THR A 107 11.60 -17.95 6.71
CA THR A 107 12.20 -16.85 5.95
C THR A 107 12.74 -15.78 6.90
N SER A 108 14.05 -15.55 6.84
CA SER A 108 14.70 -14.46 7.56
C SER A 108 14.80 -13.23 6.67
N PHE A 109 14.43 -12.07 7.21
CA PHE A 109 14.59 -10.77 6.54
C PHE A 109 15.72 -9.98 7.18
N THR A 110 16.52 -9.33 6.33
CA THR A 110 17.62 -8.47 6.73
C THR A 110 17.14 -7.04 7.05
N PRO A 111 17.96 -6.25 7.77
CA PRO A 111 17.70 -4.83 7.95
C PRO A 111 17.57 -4.10 6.59
N ASP A 112 18.44 -4.42 5.63
CA ASP A 112 18.46 -3.76 4.32
C ASP A 112 17.17 -4.03 3.52
N GLU A 113 16.67 -5.28 3.51
CA GLU A 113 15.38 -5.61 2.88
C GLU A 113 14.20 -4.89 3.54
N SER A 114 14.23 -4.78 4.87
CA SER A 114 13.22 -4.02 5.62
C SER A 114 13.29 -2.52 5.31
N ASN A 115 14.49 -1.95 5.23
CA ASN A 115 14.67 -0.54 4.86
C ASN A 115 14.23 -0.27 3.42
N GLU A 116 14.60 -1.13 2.47
CA GLU A 116 14.15 -1.02 1.08
C GLU A 116 12.61 -1.09 0.97
N ALA A 117 11.97 -1.96 1.76
CA ALA A 117 10.51 -2.02 1.80
C ALA A 117 9.88 -0.71 2.31
N ILE A 118 10.46 -0.11 3.36
CA ILE A 118 10.04 1.19 3.88
C ILE A 118 10.20 2.28 2.82
N GLU A 119 11.37 2.39 2.19
CA GLU A 119 11.64 3.42 1.18
C GLU A 119 10.65 3.33 0.00
N LYS A 120 10.36 2.12 -0.47
CA LYS A 120 9.32 1.92 -1.50
C LYS A 120 7.94 2.35 -1.02
N ALA A 121 7.58 2.01 0.22
CA ALA A 121 6.31 2.43 0.80
C ALA A 121 6.22 3.95 0.94
N GLU A 122 7.28 4.63 1.37
CA GLU A 122 7.34 6.09 1.45
C GLU A 122 7.16 6.76 0.08
N ILE A 123 7.88 6.26 -0.94
CA ILE A 123 7.77 6.77 -2.31
C ILE A 123 6.32 6.65 -2.80
N PHE A 124 5.71 5.48 -2.61
CA PHE A 124 4.35 5.23 -3.03
C PHE A 124 3.34 6.12 -2.29
N VAL A 125 3.37 6.13 -0.95
CA VAL A 125 2.45 6.92 -0.11
C VAL A 125 2.57 8.41 -0.43
N THR A 126 3.79 8.91 -0.63
CA THR A 126 4.03 10.31 -1.03
C THR A 126 3.41 10.60 -2.39
N LYS A 127 3.63 9.73 -3.40
CA LYS A 127 3.02 9.91 -4.72
C LYS A 127 1.49 9.92 -4.65
N ILE A 128 0.88 9.07 -3.83
CA ILE A 128 -0.58 9.07 -3.64
C ILE A 128 -1.05 10.34 -2.94
N LYS A 129 -0.30 10.83 -1.95
CA LYS A 129 -0.61 12.08 -1.25
C LYS A 129 -0.69 13.28 -2.21
N ASP A 130 0.17 13.33 -3.22
CA ASP A 130 0.19 14.41 -4.21
C ASP A 130 -1.02 14.36 -5.19
N ILE A 131 -1.72 13.22 -5.23
CA ILE A 131 -2.92 12.99 -6.06
C ILE A 131 -4.20 13.21 -5.25
N PHE A 132 -4.08 13.22 -3.92
CA PHE A 132 -5.13 13.55 -2.96
C PHE A 132 -5.51 15.03 -3.01
#